data_AF-A0AAD4QBS1-F1
#
_entry.id   AF-A0AAD4QBS1-F1
#
_cell.length_a   1.000
_cell.length_b   1.000
_cell.length_c   1.000
_cell.angle_alpha   90.00
_cell.angle_beta   90.00
_cell.angle_gamma   90.00
#
_symmetry.space_group_name_H-M   'P 1'
#
loop_
_entity.id
_entity.type
_entity.pdbx_description
1 polymer ?
#
loop_
_entity_poly.entity_id
_entity_poly.type
_entity_poly.pdbx_seq_one_letter_code
_entity_poly.pdbx_strand_id
1 'polypeptide(L)'
;MLNSTTRNTDTTSHVDFTDYSVINEDGWVCGSNGELLMWIPPPHRIHLHRPSNIWVAGEYETRLDLSTFVHGQSWATCIDT
;
A
#
# COMPACT_ATOMS: atom_id res chain seq x y z
N MET A 1 11.77 41.76 15.54
CA MET A 1 12.03 40.92 14.35
C MET A 1 12.18 39.50 14.86
N LEU A 2 11.18 38.65 14.66
CA LEU A 2 11.20 37.23 15.03
C LEU A 2 11.26 36.43 13.73
N ASN A 3 12.32 35.63 13.59
CA ASN A 3 12.59 34.85 12.39
C ASN A 3 11.60 33.69 12.30
N SER A 4 10.63 33.79 11.39
CA SER A 4 9.79 32.66 10.98
C SER A 4 10.70 31.64 10.30
N THR A 5 11.10 30.62 11.05
CA THR A 5 11.74 29.44 10.47
C THR A 5 10.64 28.63 9.81
N THR A 6 10.40 28.92 8.53
CA THR A 6 9.61 28.05 7.65
C THR A 6 10.30 26.71 7.60
N ARG A 7 9.82 25.73 8.38
CA ARG A 7 10.07 24.33 8.07
C ARG A 7 9.41 24.10 6.70
N ASN A 8 10.23 23.98 5.66
CA ASN A 8 9.78 23.33 4.44
C ASN A 8 9.35 21.92 4.86
N THR A 9 8.04 21.71 4.97
CA THR A 9 7.47 20.38 4.94
C THR A 9 7.72 19.91 3.51
N ASP A 10 8.78 19.12 3.31
CA ASP A 10 8.83 18.23 2.17
C ASP A 10 7.49 17.49 2.17
N THR A 11 6.65 17.79 1.19
CA THR A 11 5.48 16.97 0.87
C THR A 11 6.02 15.65 0.37
N THR A 12 6.49 14.81 1.30
CA THR A 12 6.53 13.37 1.07
C THR A 12 5.09 13.02 0.76
N SER A 13 4.80 12.73 -0.50
CA SER A 13 3.49 12.21 -0.92
C SER A 13 3.13 11.12 0.06
N HIS A 14 2.07 11.31 0.84
CA HIS A 14 1.65 10.32 1.82
C HIS A 14 1.16 9.11 1.04
N VAL A 15 1.95 8.04 1.05
CA VAL A 15 1.68 6.82 0.30
C VAL A 15 0.86 5.90 1.21
N ASP A 16 -0.44 5.80 0.97
CA ASP A 16 -1.36 5.05 1.82
C ASP A 16 -2.05 3.89 1.10
N PHE A 17 -2.08 2.73 1.77
CA PHE A 17 -2.97 1.64 1.41
C PHE A 17 -4.32 1.85 2.10
N THR A 18 -5.35 2.19 1.32
CA THR A 18 -6.70 2.48 1.81
C THR A 18 -7.71 1.57 1.12
N ASP A 19 -8.97 1.62 1.54
CA ASP A 19 -10.04 0.92 0.84
C ASP A 19 -10.26 1.44 -0.59
N TYR A 20 -9.81 2.67 -0.88
CA TYR A 20 -9.89 3.29 -2.20
C TYR A 20 -8.73 2.89 -3.13
N SER A 21 -7.72 2.18 -2.62
CA SER A 21 -6.63 1.68 -3.45
C SER A 21 -7.18 0.71 -4.51
N VAL A 22 -6.71 0.84 -5.75
CA VAL A 22 -7.16 0.00 -6.87
C VAL A 22 -6.06 -0.96 -7.29
N ILE A 23 -6.42 -2.14 -7.77
CA ILE A 23 -5.48 -3.03 -8.45
C ILE A 23 -5.55 -2.70 -9.93
N ASN A 24 -4.45 -2.24 -10.52
CA ASN A 24 -4.38 -1.96 -11.95
C ASN A 24 -4.28 -3.26 -12.79
N GLU A 25 -4.28 -3.12 -14.11
CA GLU A 25 -4.25 -4.26 -15.04
C GLU A 25 -2.99 -5.14 -14.89
N ASP A 26 -1.86 -4.52 -14.50
CA ASP A 26 -0.60 -5.22 -14.24
C ASP A 26 -0.56 -5.95 -12.89
N GLY A 27 -1.56 -5.73 -12.03
CA GLY A 27 -1.68 -6.36 -10.72
C GLY A 27 -1.06 -5.57 -9.56
N TRP A 28 -0.73 -4.31 -9.78
CA TRP A 28 -0.25 -3.42 -8.72
C TRP A 28 -1.40 -2.79 -7.97
N VAL A 29 -1.31 -2.80 -6.64
CA VAL A 29 -2.11 -1.92 -5.80
C VAL A 29 -1.56 -0.51 -5.94
N CYS A 30 -2.43 0.44 -6.28
CA CYS A 30 -2.07 1.84 -6.44
C CYS A 30 -2.64 2.72 -5.31
N GLY A 31 -1.85 3.71 -4.89
CA GLY A 31 -2.27 4.79 -3.99
C GLY A 31 -3.23 5.77 -4.67
N SER A 32 -3.74 6.74 -3.91
CA SER A 32 -4.73 7.71 -4.40
C SER A 32 -4.22 8.59 -5.54
N ASN A 33 -2.90 8.78 -5.67
CA ASN A 33 -2.31 9.57 -6.75
C ASN A 33 -1.66 8.68 -7.82
N GLY A 34 -1.95 7.37 -7.81
CA GLY A 34 -1.42 6.40 -8.78
C GLY A 34 -0.03 5.85 -8.43
N GLU A 35 0.48 6.10 -7.22
CA GLU A 35 1.74 5.52 -6.76
C GLU A 35 1.63 3.99 -6.69
N LEU A 36 2.65 3.28 -7.18
CA LEU A 36 2.71 1.83 -7.03
C LEU A 36 3.02 1.49 -5.57
N LEU A 37 2.13 0.75 -4.91
CA LEU A 37 2.31 0.30 -3.54
C LEU A 37 3.05 -1.04 -3.53
N MET A 38 2.39 -2.09 -4.05
CA MET A 38 2.90 -3.45 -4.06
C MET A 38 2.20 -4.26 -5.14
N TRP A 39 2.87 -5.29 -5.64
CA TRP A 39 2.30 -6.21 -6.62
C TRP A 39 1.63 -7.39 -5.92
N ILE A 40 0.43 -7.76 -6.37
CA ILE A 40 -0.34 -8.89 -5.81
C ILE A 40 -0.40 -10.02 -6.85
N PRO A 41 0.02 -11.26 -6.49
CA PRO A 41 -0.11 -12.40 -7.39
C PRO A 41 -1.58 -12.69 -7.73
N PRO A 42 -1.92 -13.11 -8.97
CA PRO A 42 -3.31 -13.31 -9.40
C PRO A 42 -4.20 -14.12 -8.46
N PRO A 43 -3.75 -15.26 -7.88
CA PRO A 43 -4.57 -16.06 -6.97
C PRO A 43 -5.02 -15.31 -5.71
N HIS A 44 -4.26 -14.30 -5.29
CA HIS A 44 -4.47 -13.58 -4.03
C HIS A 44 -5.37 -12.35 -4.17
N ARG A 45 -5.63 -11.87 -5.40
CA ARG A 45 -6.34 -10.60 -5.64
C ARG A 45 -7.80 -10.63 -5.21
N ILE A 46 -8.49 -11.74 -5.45
CA ILE A 46 -9.92 -11.89 -5.17
C ILE A 46 -10.22 -12.00 -3.66
N HIS A 47 -9.28 -12.53 -2.87
CA HIS A 47 -9.42 -12.71 -1.43
C HIS A 47 -8.52 -11.76 -0.61
N LEU A 48 -8.09 -10.64 -1.22
CA LEU A 48 -7.23 -9.67 -0.56
C LEU A 48 -8.00 -8.91 0.52
N HIS A 49 -7.48 -8.93 1.74
CA HIS A 49 -8.01 -8.15 2.85
C HIS A 49 -7.73 -6.66 2.61
N ARG A 50 -8.79 -5.85 2.59
CA ARG A 50 -8.69 -4.38 2.60
C ARG A 50 -8.63 -3.86 4.04
N PRO A 51 -8.13 -2.62 4.26
CA PRO A 51 -8.03 -2.04 5.59
C PRO A 51 -9.33 -2.08 6.41
N SER A 52 -10.49 -1.84 5.78
CA SER A 52 -11.79 -1.91 6.46
C SER A 52 -12.46 -3.29 6.41
N ASN A 53 -11.84 -4.29 5.79
CA ASN A 53 -12.40 -5.65 5.82
C ASN A 53 -12.24 -6.22 7.23
N ILE A 54 -13.36 -6.53 7.88
CA ILE A 54 -13.38 -7.26 9.15
C ILE A 54 -13.12 -8.76 8.88
N TRP A 55 -13.59 -9.27 7.75
CA TRP A 55 -13.42 -10.66 7.33
C TRP A 55 -13.64 -10.83 5.82
N VAL A 56 -12.94 -11.77 5.19
CA VAL A 56 -13.16 -12.22 3.80
C VAL A 56 -13.74 -13.63 3.83
N ALA A 57 -14.95 -13.79 3.27
CA ALA A 57 -15.61 -15.09 3.16
C ALA A 57 -14.98 -15.92 2.03
N GLY A 58 -14.27 -16.99 2.36
CA GLY A 58 -13.64 -17.87 1.39
C GLY A 58 -12.74 -18.92 2.04
N GLU A 59 -12.28 -19.89 1.26
CA GLU A 59 -11.41 -20.98 1.74
C GLU A 59 -10.00 -20.46 2.09
N TYR A 60 -9.56 -19.36 1.44
CA TYR A 60 -8.25 -18.74 1.66
C TYR A 60 -8.40 -17.22 1.71
N GLU A 61 -7.95 -16.59 2.80
CA GLU A 61 -7.79 -15.13 2.87
C GLU A 61 -6.35 -14.72 2.57
N THR A 62 -6.15 -13.60 1.90
CA THR A 62 -4.82 -12.99 1.74
C THR A 62 -4.73 -11.76 2.62
N ARG A 63 -3.94 -11.84 3.69
CA ARG A 63 -3.61 -10.70 4.56
C ARG A 63 -2.19 -10.24 4.24
N LEU A 64 -2.04 -8.93 4.16
CA LEU A 64 -0.76 -8.30 3.99
C LEU A 64 -0.20 -7.93 5.36
N ASP A 65 1.04 -8.34 5.62
CA ASP A 65 1.82 -7.76 6.70
C ASP A 65 2.43 -6.45 6.17
N LEU A 66 2.06 -5.35 6.81
CA LEU A 66 2.54 -4.01 6.46
C LEU A 66 3.55 -3.47 7.48
N SER A 67 3.99 -4.29 8.44
CA SER A 67 4.93 -3.86 9.49
C SER A 67 6.28 -3.41 8.95
N THR A 68 6.75 -4.01 7.86
CA THR A 68 8.01 -3.71 7.17
C THR A 68 7.79 -3.13 5.76
N PHE A 69 6.64 -2.49 5.55
CA PHE A 69 6.18 -2.10 4.22
C PHE A 69 7.15 -1.16 3.48
N VAL A 70 7.63 -1.63 2.32
CA VAL A 70 8.37 -0.87 1.31
C VAL A 70 7.50 -0.81 0.06
N HIS A 71 7.36 0.38 -0.54
CA HIS A 71 6.47 0.59 -1.68
C HIS A 71 7.21 0.65 -3.02
N GLY A 72 6.44 0.59 -4.11
CA GLY A 72 6.93 0.70 -5.47
C GLY A 72 7.69 -0.54 -5.93
N GLN A 73 8.65 -0.37 -6.82
CA GLN A 73 9.43 -1.50 -7.36
C GLN A 73 10.29 -2.21 -6.30
N SER A 74 10.52 -1.56 -5.17
CA SER A 74 11.24 -2.14 -4.03
C SER A 74 10.35 -3.02 -3.14
N TRP A 75 9.07 -3.20 -3.45
CA TRP A 75 8.15 -4.02 -2.63
C TRP A 75 8.68 -5.41 -2.27
N ALA A 76 9.45 -6.03 -3.17
CA ALA A 76 10.01 -7.37 -2.97
C ALA A 76 11.09 -7.43 -1.87
N THR A 77 11.59 -6.29 -1.39
CA THR A 77 12.55 -6.25 -0.27
C THR A 77 11.90 -6.48 1.09
N CYS A 78 10.56 -6.57 1.17
CA CYS A 78 9.82 -6.84 2.41
C CYS A 78 9.78 -8.34 2.78
N ILE A 79 10.54 -9.19 2.10
CA ILE A 79 10.63 -10.61 2.44
C ILE A 79 11.43 -10.73 3.74
N ASP A 80 10.74 -11.11 4.81
CA ASP A 80 11.38 -11.47 6.08
C ASP A 80 12.21 -12.75 5.86
N THR A 81 13.46 -12.76 6.31
CA THR A 81 14.41 -13.90 6.18
C THR A 81 14.60 -14.61 7.50
#